data_AF-A0A382M565-F1
#
_entry.id   AF-A0A382M565-F1
#
_cell.length_a   1.000
_cell.length_b   1.000
_cell.length_c   1.000
_cell.angle_alpha   90.00
_cell.angle_beta   90.00
_cell.angle_gamma   90.00
#
_symmetry.space_group_name_H-M   'P 1'
#
loop_
_entity.id
_entity.type
_entity.pdbx_description
1 polymer ?
#
loop_
_entity_poly.entity_id
_entity_poly.type
_entity_poly.pdbx_seq_one_letter_code
_entity_poly.pdbx_strand_id
1 'polypeptide(L)'
;MIAGLEDPTEGEIWIGDRMVNDDLPKDRDVAMVFQNYGLYPHLSVYDNIAYPLKVRKTPKNEIKPRVEKAAAQVELMDFLDRKPRALSG
;
A
#
# COMPACT_ATOMS: atom_id res chain seq x y z
N MET A 1 15.19 -5.30 -5.27
CA MET A 1 16.02 -4.25 -5.90
C MET A 1 15.27 -2.93 -6.07
N ILE A 2 14.34 -2.75 -7.02
CA ILE A 2 13.66 -1.44 -7.26
C ILE A 2 12.86 -0.97 -6.03
N ALA A 3 11.93 -1.80 -5.54
CA ALA A 3 11.13 -1.48 -4.36
C ALA A 3 11.91 -1.57 -3.03
N GLY A 4 13.21 -1.91 -3.06
CA GLY A 4 14.05 -2.06 -1.87
C GLY A 4 13.85 -3.35 -1.07
N LEU A 5 13.06 -4.33 -1.57
CA LEU A 5 12.84 -5.61 -0.87
C LEU A 5 13.99 -6.62 -1.01
N GLU A 6 15.02 -6.27 -1.79
CA GLU A 6 16.20 -7.07 -2.08
C GLU A 6 17.28 -6.12 -2.62
N ASP A 7 18.55 -6.42 -2.39
CA ASP A 7 19.64 -5.50 -2.72
C ASP A 7 20.24 -5.75 -4.12
N PRO A 8 20.56 -4.66 -4.86
CA PRO A 8 21.86 -4.46 -5.45
C PRO A 8 22.93 -5.55 -5.54
N THR A 9 23.03 -6.46 -6.52
CA THR A 9 24.35 -7.12 -6.69
C THR A 9 25.35 -6.13 -7.28
N GLU A 10 24.95 -5.43 -8.34
CA GLU A 10 25.72 -4.37 -8.99
C GLU A 10 24.77 -3.39 -9.70
N GLY A 11 25.31 -2.24 -10.13
CA GLY A 11 24.58 -1.21 -10.85
C GLY A 11 23.79 -0.26 -9.94
N GLU A 12 23.13 0.70 -10.59
CA GLU A 12 22.42 1.80 -9.93
C GLU A 12 20.93 1.74 -10.26
N ILE A 13 20.11 2.04 -9.26
CA ILE A 13 18.65 2.15 -9.39
C ILE A 13 18.28 3.61 -9.22
N TRP A 14 17.71 4.18 -10.27
CA TRP A 14 17.25 5.56 -10.31
C TRP A 14 15.72 5.61 -10.35
N ILE A 15 15.13 6.42 -9.48
CA ILE A 15 13.70 6.78 -9.52
C ILE A 15 13.62 8.28 -9.80
N GLY A 16 13.23 8.63 -11.03
CA GLY A 16 13.44 9.98 -11.55
C GLY A 16 14.94 10.32 -11.54
N ASP A 17 15.29 11.46 -10.95
CA ASP A 17 16.68 11.94 -10.87
C ASP A 17 17.40 11.53 -9.57
N ARG A 18 16.84 10.58 -8.81
CA ARG A 18 17.38 10.15 -7.51
C ARG A 18 17.85 8.70 -7.56
N MET A 19 19.12 8.46 -7.21
CA MET A 19 19.65 7.12 -6.97
C MET A 19 19.14 6.63 -5.60
N VAL A 20 18.57 5.42 -5.55
CA VAL A 20 17.86 4.90 -4.37
C VAL A 20 18.45 3.60 -3.81
N ASN A 21 19.67 3.21 -4.21
CA ASN A 21 20.29 1.94 -3.81
C ASN A 21 20.26 1.72 -2.29
N ASP A 22 20.61 2.75 -1.51
CA ASP A 22 20.72 2.71 -0.04
C ASP A 22 19.43 3.13 0.69
N ASP A 23 18.39 3.50 -0.04
CA ASP A 23 17.12 3.92 0.58
C ASP A 23 16.34 2.71 1.09
N LEU A 24 15.74 2.85 2.27
CA LEU A 24 14.76 1.87 2.77
C LEU A 24 13.53 1.83 1.84
N PRO A 25 12.84 0.67 1.69
CA PRO A 25 11.64 0.54 0.84
C PRO A 25 10.61 1.65 0.98
N LYS A 26 10.35 2.06 2.23
CA LYS A 26 9.36 3.10 2.58
C LYS A 26 9.73 4.49 2.06
N ASP A 27 11.02 4.75 1.84
CA ASP A 27 11.57 6.06 1.49
C ASP A 27 11.74 6.20 -0.05
N ARG A 28 11.45 5.14 -0.80
CA ARG A 28 11.53 5.11 -2.28
C ARG A 28 10.29 5.68 -2.98
N ASP A 29 9.24 5.99 -2.22
CA ASP A 29 7.92 6.43 -2.70
C ASP A 29 7.34 5.58 -3.84
N VAL A 30 7.47 4.27 -3.71
CA VAL A 30 6.87 3.30 -4.63
C VAL A 30 5.66 2.62 -4.00
N ALA A 31 4.67 2.30 -4.82
CA ALA A 31 3.54 1.44 -4.44
C ALA A 31 3.70 0.08 -5.12
N MET A 32 3.55 -1.00 -4.36
CA MET A 32 3.65 -2.37 -4.86
C MET A 32 2.36 -3.13 -4.57
N VAL A 33 1.84 -3.82 -5.59
CA VAL A 33 0.71 -4.76 -5.46
C VAL A 33 1.27 -6.17 -5.65
N PHE A 34 1.10 -7.02 -4.64
CA PHE A 34 1.63 -8.39 -4.64
C PHE A 34 0.68 -9.34 -5.38
N GLN A 35 1.23 -10.35 -6.06
CA GLN A 35 0.44 -11.41 -6.69
C GLN A 35 -0.26 -12.32 -5.66
N ASN A 36 0.40 -12.59 -4.53
CA ASN A 36 -0.20 -13.27 -3.37
C ASN A 36 -0.65 -12.22 -2.34
N TYR A 37 -1.83 -12.40 -1.74
CA TYR A 37 -2.48 -11.42 -0.87
C TYR A 37 -1.56 -10.86 0.22
N GLY A 38 -1.01 -9.66 -0.02
CA GLY A 38 -0.27 -8.85 0.96
C GLY A 38 -1.19 -8.12 1.96
N LEU A 39 -2.34 -8.72 2.28
CA LEU A 39 -3.35 -8.13 3.15
C LEU A 39 -3.05 -8.44 4.62
N TYR A 40 -3.40 -7.51 5.51
CA TYR A 40 -3.42 -7.75 6.94
C TYR A 40 -4.71 -8.53 7.30
N PRO A 41 -4.62 -9.83 7.63
CA PRO A 41 -5.79 -10.71 7.72
C PRO A 41 -6.68 -10.40 8.93
N HIS A 42 -6.13 -9.67 9.91
CA HIS A 42 -6.84 -9.25 11.12
C HIS A 42 -7.57 -7.91 10.96
N LEU A 43 -7.31 -7.16 9.88
CA LEU A 43 -7.92 -5.87 9.58
C LEU A 43 -9.13 -6.03 8.63
N SER A 44 -10.07 -5.08 8.68
CA SER A 44 -11.15 -4.94 7.70
C SER A 44 -10.62 -4.46 6.34
N VAL A 45 -11.42 -4.47 5.28
CA VAL A 45 -11.07 -3.87 3.99
C VAL A 45 -10.77 -2.39 4.16
N TYR A 46 -11.63 -1.66 4.89
CA TYR A 46 -11.40 -0.26 5.23
C TYR A 46 -10.05 -0.06 5.91
N ASP A 47 -9.75 -0.86 6.93
CA ASP A 47 -8.50 -0.72 7.68
C ASP A 47 -7.27 -1.11 6.86
N ASN A 48 -7.37 -2.09 5.96
CA ASN A 48 -6.31 -2.43 5.01
C ASN A 48 -5.99 -1.24 4.08
N ILE A 49 -7.01 -0.59 3.50
CA ILE A 49 -6.83 0.57 2.63
C ILE A 49 -6.37 1.80 3.42
N ALA A 50 -6.87 1.98 4.64
CA ALA A 50 -6.53 3.13 5.49
C ALA A 50 -5.14 3.03 6.13
N TYR A 51 -4.59 1.82 6.29
CA TYR A 51 -3.36 1.60 7.06
C TYR A 51 -2.15 2.41 6.54
N PRO A 52 -1.83 2.43 5.23
CA PRO A 52 -0.73 3.25 4.72
C PRO A 52 -0.92 4.75 4.97
N LEU A 53 -2.17 5.25 4.92
CA LEU A 53 -2.49 6.65 5.21
C LEU A 53 -2.25 6.99 6.68
N LYS A 54 -2.60 6.07 7.61
CA LYS A 54 -2.32 6.21 9.05
C LYS A 54 -0.81 6.23 9.32
N VAL A 55 -0.04 5.35 8.67
CA VAL A 55 1.44 5.30 8.78
C VAL A 55 2.08 6.61 8.29
N ARG A 56 1.57 7.16 7.17
CA ARG A 56 1.99 8.46 6.63
C ARG A 56 1.47 9.67 7.44
N LYS A 57 0.80 9.45 8.59
CA LYS A 57 0.21 10.49 9.45
C LYS A 57 -0.77 11.43 8.72
N THR A 58 -1.50 10.90 7.75
CA THR A 58 -2.54 11.64 7.02
C THR A 58 -3.60 12.15 8.02
N PRO A 59 -4.08 13.41 7.91
CA PRO A 59 -5.12 13.94 8.78
C PRO A 59 -6.36 13.04 8.83
N LYS A 60 -6.91 12.80 10.03
CA LYS A 60 -8.03 11.85 10.22
C LYS A 60 -9.25 12.15 9.36
N ASN A 61 -9.54 13.43 9.13
CA ASN A 61 -10.63 13.91 8.29
C ASN A 61 -10.43 13.61 6.79
N GLU A 62 -9.19 13.38 6.34
CA GLU A 62 -8.90 13.03 4.95
C GLU A 62 -8.89 11.52 4.68
N ILE A 63 -8.72 10.69 5.71
CA ILE A 63 -8.58 9.24 5.56
C ILE A 63 -9.85 8.64 4.95
N LYS A 64 -11.02 8.90 5.55
CA LYS A 64 -12.29 8.30 5.10
C LYS A 64 -12.61 8.63 3.63
N PRO A 65 -12.58 9.91 3.19
CA PRO A 65 -12.82 10.24 1.79
C PRO A 65 -11.86 9.56 0.80
N ARG A 66 -10.57 9.43 1.17
CA ARG A 66 -9.57 8.77 0.32
C ARG A 66 -9.81 7.26 0.23
N VAL A 67 -10.18 6.63 1.34
CA VAL A 67 -10.51 5.19 1.40
C VAL A 67 -11.76 4.89 0.56
N GLU A 68 -12.83 5.66 0.74
CA GLU A 68 -14.08 5.50 -0.03
C GLU A 68 -13.84 5.71 -1.52
N LYS A 69 -13.03 6.71 -1.89
CA LYS A 69 -12.65 6.92 -3.30
C LYS A 69 -11.92 5.71 -3.89
N ALA A 70 -10.93 5.17 -3.18
CA ALA A 70 -10.18 4.01 -3.64
C ALA A 70 -11.07 2.76 -3.73
N ALA A 71 -11.92 2.53 -2.71
CA ALA A 71 -12.84 1.39 -2.68
C ALA A 71 -13.88 1.47 -3.80
N ALA A 72 -14.37 2.66 -4.16
CA ALA A 72 -15.28 2.84 -5.29
C ALA A 72 -14.65 2.47 -6.64
N GLN A 73 -13.35 2.75 -6.83
CA GLN A 73 -12.64 2.43 -8.08
C GLN A 73 -12.48 0.93 -8.34
N VAL A 74 -12.58 0.13 -7.28
CA VAL A 74 -12.44 -1.34 -7.32
C VAL A 74 -13.70 -2.05 -6.85
N GLU A 75 -14.84 -1.35 -6.78
CA GLU A 75 -16.16 -1.90 -6.44
C GLU A 75 -16.23 -2.59 -5.06
N LEU A 76 -15.48 -2.08 -4.07
CA LEU A 76 -15.39 -2.63 -2.71
C LEU A 76 -16.18 -1.86 -1.64
N MET A 77 -16.98 -0.85 -2.01
CA MET A 77 -17.68 0.02 -1.06
C MET A 77 -18.55 -0.74 -0.05
N ASP A 78 -19.34 -1.71 -0.51
CA ASP A 78 -20.25 -2.48 0.35
C ASP A 78 -19.54 -3.53 1.22
N PHE A 79 -18.22 -3.66 1.07
CA PHE A 79 -17.38 -4.65 1.72
C PHE A 79 -16.40 -4.05 2.73
N LEU A 80 -16.44 -2.73 2.94
CA LEU A 80 -15.48 -1.98 3.77
C LEU A 80 -15.32 -2.55 5.19
N ASP A 81 -16.42 -3.00 5.81
CA ASP A 81 -16.41 -3.55 7.17
C ASP A 81 -16.01 -5.04 7.25
N ARG A 82 -15.88 -5.72 6.10
CA ARG A 82 -15.54 -7.15 6.05
C ARG A 82 -14.05 -7.37 6.21
N LYS A 83 -13.67 -8.54 6.74
CA LYS A 83 -12.28 -9.01 6.73
C LYS A 83 -11.96 -9.70 5.41
N PRO A 84 -10.69 -9.74 4.96
CA PRO A 84 -10.29 -10.39 3.71
C PRO A 84 -10.82 -11.83 3.52
N ARG A 85 -10.87 -12.62 4.60
CA ARG A 85 -11.37 -14.01 4.57
C ARG A 85 -12.86 -14.14 4.25
N ALA A 86 -13.63 -13.05 4.36
CA ALA A 86 -15.06 -13.01 4.06
C ALA A 86 -15.36 -12.50 2.65
N LEU A 87 -14.32 -12.34 1.82
CA LEU A 87 -14.44 -11.99 0.41
C LEU A 87 -14.06 -13.20 -0.45
N SER A 88 -14.65 -13.29 -1.63
CA SER A 88 -14.15 -14.18 -2.67
C SER A 88 -12.75 -13.72 -3.09
N GLY A 89 -11.86 -14.70 -3.33
CA GLY A 89 -10.53 -14.44 -3.86
C GLY A 89 -10.50 -14.35 -5.37
#